data_AF-A0A336NII5-F1
#
_entry.id   AF-A0A336NII5-F1
#
_cell.length_a   1.000
_cell.length_b   1.000
_cell.length_c   1.000
_cell.angle_alpha   90.00
_cell.angle_beta   90.00
_cell.angle_gamma   90.00
#
_symmetry.space_group_name_H-M   'P 1'
#
loop_
_entity.id
_entity.type
_entity.pdbx_description
1 polymer ?
#
loop_
_entity_poly.entity_id
_entity_poly.type
_entity_poly.pdbx_seq_one_letter_code
_entity_poly.pdbx_strand_id
1 'polypeptide(L)' 'MEQRTAEWFQARLGKVTASNIYSVLSKTTKGLPTSKYEDYKIKLITERLTREISPYYETEDMRWVLNMKKMP' A
#
# COMPACT_ATOMS: atom_id res chain seq x y z
N MET A 1 17.42 -2.85 -0.98
CA MET A 1 16.32 -3.62 -0.36
C MET A 1 15.55 -4.34 -1.46
N GLU A 2 15.25 -5.62 -1.30
CA GLU A 2 14.49 -6.39 -2.29
C GLU A 2 13.00 -6.41 -1.95
N GLN A 3 12.15 -6.50 -2.96
CA GLN A 3 10.69 -6.51 -2.76
C GLN A 3 10.28 -7.67 -1.85
N ARG A 4 9.39 -7.41 -0.87
CA ARG A 4 8.93 -8.36 0.16
C ARG A 4 9.96 -8.77 1.22
N THR A 5 11.11 -8.11 1.30
CA THR A 5 12.03 -8.24 2.46
C THR A 5 11.55 -7.40 3.65
N ALA A 6 12.00 -7.74 4.86
CA ALA A 6 11.67 -6.98 6.07
C ALA A 6 12.12 -5.52 5.97
N GLU A 7 13.29 -5.28 5.38
CA GLU A 7 13.83 -3.94 5.13
C GLU A 7 12.95 -3.18 4.15
N TRP A 8 12.40 -3.87 3.13
CA TRP A 8 11.50 -3.25 2.16
C TRP A 8 10.17 -2.81 2.78
N PHE A 9 9.65 -3.66 3.64
CA PHE A 9 8.46 -3.42 4.43
C PHE A 9 8.68 -2.24 5.39
N GLN A 10 9.76 -2.26 6.17
CA GLN A 10 10.10 -1.20 7.12
C GLN A 10 10.32 0.15 6.44
N ALA A 11 10.96 0.16 5.27
CA ALA A 11 11.18 1.40 4.51
C ALA A 11 9.88 2.08 4.07
N ARG A 12 8.77 1.33 3.97
CA ARG A 12 7.46 1.79 3.46
C ARG A 12 6.42 2.04 4.55
N LEU A 13 6.68 1.59 5.77
CA LEU A 13 5.79 1.69 6.91
C LEU A 13 5.27 3.13 7.11
N GLY A 14 3.95 3.30 7.08
CA GLY A 14 3.31 4.60 7.31
C GLY A 14 3.59 5.65 6.24
N LYS A 15 4.06 5.26 5.05
CA LYS A 15 4.34 6.16 3.93
C LYS A 15 3.34 5.99 2.80
N VAL A 16 3.06 7.09 2.09
CA VAL A 16 2.32 7.03 0.83
C VAL A 16 3.17 6.29 -0.20
N THR A 17 2.58 5.29 -0.86
CA THR A 17 3.26 4.46 -1.86
C THR A 17 2.64 4.66 -3.24
N ALA A 18 3.44 4.51 -4.30
CA ALA A 18 2.99 4.67 -5.68
C ALA A 18 1.72 3.84 -6.01
N SER A 19 1.62 2.60 -5.51
CA SER A 19 0.46 1.73 -5.74
C SER A 19 -0.85 2.24 -5.11
N ASN A 20 -0.79 3.17 -4.15
CA ASN A 20 -1.96 3.75 -3.48
C ASN A 20 -2.11 5.26 -3.75
N ILE A 21 -1.31 5.83 -4.67
CA ILE A 21 -1.36 7.28 -4.96
C ILE A 21 -2.74 7.70 -5.49
N TYR A 22 -3.42 6.79 -6.19
CA TYR A 22 -4.79 7.01 -6.66
C TYR A 22 -5.74 7.35 -5.51
N SER A 23 -5.65 6.64 -4.38
CA SER A 23 -6.49 6.91 -3.21
C SER A 23 -6.24 8.29 -2.60
N VAL A 24 -5.03 8.84 -2.77
CA VAL A 24 -4.66 10.18 -2.30
C VAL A 24 -5.18 11.27 -3.24
N LEU A 25 -5.08 11.04 -4.56
CA LEU A 25 -5.42 12.03 -5.57
C LEU A 25 -6.91 12.05 -5.93
N SER A 26 -7.62 10.95 -5.69
CA SER A 26 -9.02 10.80 -6.07
C SER A 26 -9.93 11.78 -5.32
N LYS A 27 -10.73 12.51 -6.09
CA LYS A 27 -11.71 13.48 -5.60
C LYS A 27 -13.10 13.19 -6.18
N THR A 28 -14.12 13.57 -5.44
CA THR A 28 -15.51 13.61 -5.91
C THR A 28 -15.70 14.73 -6.93
N THR A 29 -16.86 14.74 -7.60
CA THR A 29 -17.25 15.83 -8.51
C THR A 29 -17.25 17.21 -7.85
N LYS A 30 -17.45 17.28 -6.53
CA LYS A 30 -17.40 18.51 -5.73
C LYS A 30 -15.97 18.87 -5.26
N GLY A 31 -14.95 18.14 -5.68
CA GLY A 31 -13.55 18.37 -5.31
C GLY A 31 -13.16 17.86 -3.91
N LEU A 32 -14.07 17.19 -3.20
CA LEU A 32 -13.82 16.63 -1.87
C LEU A 32 -13.08 15.29 -1.95
N PRO A 33 -12.25 14.93 -0.95
CA PRO A 33 -11.64 13.61 -0.86
C PRO A 33 -12.68 12.49 -0.91
N THR A 34 -12.30 11.36 -1.49
CA THR A 34 -13.15 10.16 -1.55
C THR A 34 -13.05 9.32 -0.28
N SER A 35 -13.94 8.35 -0.07
CA SER A 35 -13.82 7.39 1.05
C SER A 35 -12.47 6.66 1.04
N LYS A 36 -11.96 6.32 -0.15
CA LYS A 36 -10.63 5.70 -0.33
C LYS A 36 -9.50 6.51 0.29
N TYR A 37 -9.60 7.84 0.28
CA TYR A 37 -8.63 8.70 0.93
C TYR A 37 -8.66 8.51 2.45
N GLU A 38 -9.84 8.54 3.06
CA GLU A 38 -9.98 8.37 4.51
C GLU A 38 -9.56 6.95 4.95
N ASP A 39 -9.97 5.91 4.22
CA ASP A 39 -9.56 4.53 4.50
C ASP A 39 -8.02 4.38 4.45
N TYR A 40 -7.39 4.93 3.42
CA TYR A 40 -5.93 4.86 3.28
C TYR A 40 -5.20 5.72 4.32
N LYS A 41 -5.76 6.88 4.67
CA LYS A 41 -5.23 7.74 5.74
C LYS A 41 -5.28 7.04 7.09
N ILE A 42 -6.39 6.40 7.44
CA ILE A 42 -6.52 5.60 8.67
C ILE A 42 -5.48 4.48 8.68
N LYS A 43 -5.34 3.74 7.56
CA LYS A 43 -4.30 2.71 7.42
C LYS A 43 -2.91 3.24 7.77
N LEU A 44 -2.50 4.36 7.17
CA LEU A 44 -1.18 4.95 7.41
C LEU A 44 -1.00 5.45 8.85
N ILE A 45 -2.06 5.97 9.47
CA ILE A 45 -2.03 6.37 10.89
C ILE A 45 -1.83 5.15 11.77
N THR A 46 -2.60 4.07 11.55
CA THR A 46 -2.46 2.81 12.29
C THR A 46 -1.04 2.25 12.17
N GLU A 47 -0.49 2.17 10.96
CA GLU A 47 0.88 1.70 10.74
C GLU A 47 1.94 2.51 11.50
N ARG A 48 1.74 3.83 11.63
CA ARG A 48 2.66 4.70 12.39
C ARG A 48 2.52 4.50 13.90
N LEU A 49 1.30 4.29 14.38
CA LEU A 49 1.02 4.10 15.81
C LEU A 49 1.48 2.73 16.31
N THR A 50 1.23 1.67 15.54
CA THR A 50 1.61 0.30 15.90
C THR A 50 3.06 -0.03 15.57
N ARG A 51 3.65 0.72 14.63
CA ARG A 51 4.92 0.39 13.96
C ARG A 51 4.89 -0.95 13.22
N GLU A 52 3.70 -1.42 12.88
CA GLU A 52 3.48 -2.68 12.17
C GLU A 52 2.79 -2.42 10.83
N ILE A 53 3.09 -3.27 9.85
CA ILE A 53 2.47 -3.16 8.52
C ILE A 53 1.08 -3.76 8.57
N SER A 54 0.12 -3.00 8.07
CA SER A 54 -1.24 -3.48 7.94
C SER A 54 -1.28 -4.68 7.00
N PRO A 55 -2.00 -5.76 7.37
CA PRO A 55 -2.17 -6.91 6.48
C PRO A 55 -2.77 -6.46 5.15
N TYR A 56 -2.34 -7.10 4.07
CA TYR A 56 -2.85 -6.86 2.73
C TYR A 56 -3.33 -8.18 2.14
N TYR A 57 -4.33 -8.10 1.27
CA TYR A 57 -4.79 -9.26 0.52
C TYR A 57 -3.91 -9.43 -0.71
N GLU A 58 -3.46 -10.67 -0.96
CA GLU A 58 -2.74 -11.03 -2.17
C GLU A 58 -3.75 -11.52 -3.22
N THR A 59 -3.71 -10.95 -4.42
CA THR A 59 -4.50 -11.45 -5.56
C THR A 59 -3.74 -12.53 -6.33
N GLU A 60 -4.48 -13.30 -7.13
CA GLU A 60 -3.91 -14.27 -8.08
C GLU A 60 -2.83 -13.62 -8.96
N ASP A 61 -3.12 -12.43 -9.51
CA ASP A 61 -2.19 -11.69 -10.36
C ASP A 61 -0.90 -11.29 -9.61
N MET A 62 -1.01 -10.87 -8.34
CA MET A 62 0.18 -10.52 -7.54
C MET A 62 1.06 -11.74 -7.29
N ARG A 63 0.46 -12.90 -7.07
CA ARG A 63 1.16 -14.16 -6.86
C ARG A 63 1.81 -14.65 -8.16
N TRP A 64 1.10 -14.54 -9.29
CA TRP A 64 1.63 -14.88 -10.60
C TRP A 64 2.86 -14.05 -10.97
N VAL A 65 2.80 -12.72 -10.80
CA VAL A 65 3.95 -11.83 -11.05
C VAL A 65 5.14 -12.20 -10.17
N LEU A 66 4.91 -12.55 -8.91
CA LEU A 66 6.00 -12.98 -8.02
C LEU A 66 6.67 -14.26 -8.53
N ASN A 67 5.88 -15.22 -9.02
CA ASN A 67 6.40 -16.48 -9.56
C ASN A 67 7.20 -16.24 -10.85
N MET A 68 6.73 -15.37 -11.75
CA MET A 68 7.49 -15.00 -12.95
C MET A 68 8.82 -14.35 -12.62
N LYS A 69 8.86 -13.48 -11.62
CA LYS A 69 10.10 -12.78 -11.23
C LYS A 69 11.17 -13.73 -10.68
N LYS A 70 10.79 -14.95 -10.29
CA LYS A 70 11.68 -16.03 -9.83
C LYS A 70 12.11 -16.98 -10.95
N MET A 71 11.56 -16.84 -12.15
CA MET A 71 12.00 -17.62 -13.31
C MET A 71 13.37 -17.09 -13.77
N PRO A 72 14.30 -17.99 -14.15
CA PRO A 72 15.63 -17.62 -14.64
C PRO A 72 15.58 -16.87 -15.98
#